data_AF-A0A5C1Q2S6-F1
#
_entry.id   AF-A0A5C1Q2S6-F1
#
_cell.length_a   1.000
_cell.length_b   1.000
_cell.length_c   1.000
_cell.angle_alpha   90.00
_cell.angle_beta   90.00
_cell.angle_gamma   90.00
#
_symmetry.space_group_name_H-M   'P 1'
#
loop_
_entity.id
_entity.type
_entity.pdbx_description
1 polymer ?
#
loop_
_entity_poly.entity_id
_entity_poly.type
_entity_poly.pdbx_seq_one_letter_code
_entity_poly.pdbx_strand_id
1 'polypeptide(L)'
;MFRFLAAALALAGAAGPALARSGDPADPGAAVRPLAHRSTLAARAASAPPETAPGDWRAANARVHAVGGWRVYLKQAHAPEPAAAASVPGGAR
;
A
#
# COMPACT_ATOMS: atom_id res chain seq x y z
N MET A 1 22.93 4.71 -45.20
CA MET A 1 22.54 3.36 -45.64
C MET A 1 23.60 2.38 -45.18
N PHE A 2 23.42 1.68 -44.05
CA PHE A 2 24.18 0.47 -43.73
C PHE A 2 23.26 -0.49 -42.98
N ARG A 3 23.28 -1.73 -43.46
CA ARG A 3 22.34 -2.83 -43.22
C ARG A 3 22.64 -3.54 -41.90
N PHE A 4 21.56 -3.92 -41.22
CA PHE A 4 21.32 -5.16 -40.46
C PHE A 4 22.46 -5.77 -39.63
N LEU A 5 22.20 -5.93 -38.33
CA LEU A 5 22.38 -7.23 -37.69
C LEU A 5 21.25 -7.45 -36.67
N ALA A 6 20.24 -8.21 -37.09
CA ALA A 6 19.24 -8.74 -36.19
C ALA A 6 19.90 -9.82 -35.33
N ALA A 7 20.14 -9.53 -34.05
CA ALA A 7 20.54 -10.55 -33.09
C ALA A 7 19.30 -11.39 -32.74
N ALA A 8 19.20 -12.56 -33.36
CA ALA A 8 18.25 -13.58 -32.97
C ALA A 8 18.61 -14.07 -31.56
N LEU A 9 17.86 -13.59 -30.57
CA LEU A 9 17.97 -14.08 -29.20
C LEU A 9 17.40 -15.50 -29.18
N ALA A 10 18.28 -16.51 -29.12
CA ALA A 10 17.87 -17.88 -28.90
C ALA A 10 17.15 -17.96 -27.55
N LEU A 11 15.82 -18.13 -27.58
CA LEU A 11 15.05 -18.43 -26.39
C LEU A 11 15.41 -19.87 -25.99
N ALA A 12 16.41 -20.01 -25.11
CA ALA A 12 16.66 -21.27 -24.43
C ALA A 12 15.36 -21.68 -23.74
N GLY A 13 14.84 -22.86 -24.12
CA GLY A 13 13.59 -23.39 -23.61
C GLY A 13 13.63 -23.40 -22.08
N ALA A 14 12.76 -22.60 -21.46
CA ALA A 14 12.46 -22.73 -20.06
C ALA A 14 11.73 -24.06 -19.89
N ALA A 15 12.48 -25.13 -19.65
CA ALA A 15 11.93 -26.34 -19.07
C ALA A 15 11.36 -25.93 -17.70
N GLY A 16 10.04 -25.71 -17.66
CA GLY A 16 9.32 -25.47 -16.42
C GLY A 16 9.63 -26.60 -15.44
N PRO A 17 9.69 -26.32 -14.13
CA PRO A 17 10.00 -27.35 -13.15
C PRO A 17 8.99 -28.48 -13.32
N ALA A 18 9.49 -29.69 -13.58
CA ALA A 18 8.66 -30.89 -13.52
C ALA A 18 7.95 -30.88 -12.16
N LEU A 19 6.63 -30.90 -12.18
CA LEU A 19 5.84 -30.99 -10.96
C LEU A 19 6.11 -32.36 -10.35
N ALA A 20 7.04 -32.43 -9.39
CA ALA A 20 7.19 -33.59 -8.54
C ALA A 20 5.82 -33.89 -7.93
N ARG A 21 5.37 -35.15 -8.03
CA ARG A 21 4.12 -35.57 -7.40
C ARG A 21 4.23 -35.25 -5.91
N SER A 22 3.33 -34.40 -5.42
CA SER A 22 3.19 -34.18 -3.98
C SER A 22 2.86 -35.52 -3.34
N GLY A 23 3.45 -35.80 -2.18
CA GLY A 23 3.03 -36.92 -1.35
C GLY A 23 1.55 -36.83 -0.99
N ASP A 24 0.97 -37.97 -0.61
CA ASP A 24 -0.46 -38.07 -0.27
C ASP A 24 -0.81 -37.12 0.88
N PRO A 25 -1.76 -36.18 0.69
CA PRO A 25 -2.20 -35.28 1.76
C PRO A 25 -2.81 -35.98 2.97
N ALA A 26 -3.28 -37.23 2.82
CA ALA A 26 -3.85 -38.02 3.91
C ALA A 26 -2.80 -38.79 4.73
N ASP A 27 -1.55 -38.88 4.25
CA ASP A 27 -0.43 -39.50 4.97
C ASP A 27 0.41 -38.43 5.70
N PRO A 28 0.39 -38.40 7.05
CA PRO A 28 1.16 -37.42 7.83
C PRO A 28 2.68 -37.60 7.72
N GLY A 29 3.16 -38.76 7.25
CA GLY A 29 4.58 -39.05 7.01
C GLY A 29 5.04 -38.69 5.61
N ALA A 30 4.15 -38.24 4.73
CA ALA A 30 4.46 -37.98 3.35
C ALA A 30 5.48 -36.84 3.20
N ALA A 31 6.50 -37.08 2.38
CA ALA A 31 7.48 -36.05 2.03
C ALA A 31 6.80 -34.95 1.19
N VAL A 32 6.65 -33.77 1.75
CA VAL A 32 6.10 -32.59 1.07
C VAL A 32 7.20 -31.59 0.74
N ARG A 33 7.04 -30.91 -0.41
CA ARG A 33 7.95 -29.81 -0.76
C ARG A 33 7.74 -28.66 0.22
N PRO A 34 8.81 -28.08 0.79
CA PRO A 34 8.69 -26.88 1.62
C PRO A 34 8.01 -25.74 0.86
N LEU A 35 7.00 -25.12 1.49
CA LEU A 35 6.35 -23.93 0.94
C LEU A 35 7.25 -22.71 1.19
N ALA A 36 7.81 -22.15 0.13
CA ALA A 36 8.52 -20.87 0.19
C ALA A 36 7.53 -19.71 0.08
N HIS A 37 7.21 -19.07 1.21
CA HIS A 37 6.38 -17.86 1.21
C HIS A 37 7.20 -16.64 0.74
N ARG A 38 6.69 -15.92 -0.27
CA ARG A 38 7.29 -14.67 -0.77
C ARG A 38 6.28 -13.53 -0.69
N SER A 39 6.50 -12.59 0.22
CA SER A 39 5.66 -11.39 0.35
C SER A 39 5.99 -10.36 -0.71
N THR A 40 4.97 -9.78 -1.35
CA THR A 40 5.13 -8.61 -2.23
C THR A 40 5.61 -7.38 -1.45
N LEU A 41 5.36 -7.31 -0.14
CA LEU A 41 5.86 -6.24 0.75
C LEU A 41 7.36 -6.34 1.03
N ALA A 42 7.98 -7.52 0.84
CA ALA A 42 9.42 -7.67 1.01
C ALA A 42 10.21 -6.78 0.03
N ALA A 43 9.69 -6.58 -1.18
CA ALA A 43 10.28 -5.67 -2.16
C ALA A 43 10.12 -4.19 -1.77
N ARG A 44 9.05 -3.83 -1.04
CA ARG A 44 8.84 -2.45 -0.56
C ARG A 44 9.88 -2.06 0.49
N ALA A 45 10.22 -2.95 1.41
CA ALA A 45 11.20 -2.68 2.46
C ALA A 45 12.61 -2.38 1.91
N ALA A 46 12.95 -2.94 0.75
CA ALA A 46 14.26 -2.72 0.10
C ALA A 46 14.33 -1.43 -0.74
N SER A 47 13.20 -0.97 -1.28
CA SER A 47 13.16 0.14 -2.26
C SER A 47 12.62 1.46 -1.69
N ALA A 48 12.00 1.44 -0.51
CA ALA A 48 11.49 2.66 0.11
C ALA A 48 12.64 3.38 0.85
N PRO A 49 12.81 4.71 0.67
CA PRO A 49 13.51 5.53 1.66
C PRO A 49 12.89 5.25 3.04
N PRO A 50 13.63 5.39 4.15
CA PRO A 50 13.01 5.28 5.47
C PRO A 50 11.85 6.30 5.52
N GLU A 51 10.62 5.80 5.41
CA GLU A 51 9.41 6.54 5.76
C GLU A 51 9.68 7.10 7.15
N THR A 52 9.38 8.38 7.35
CA THR A 52 9.57 9.09 8.63
C THR A 52 9.31 8.11 9.77
N ALA A 53 10.32 7.93 10.64
CA ALA A 53 10.27 6.94 11.70
C ALA A 53 8.89 6.99 12.39
N PRO A 54 8.20 5.85 12.56
CA PRO A 54 6.87 5.85 13.18
C PRO A 54 6.95 6.55 14.53
N GLY A 55 6.27 7.69 14.65
CA GLY A 55 6.21 8.46 15.89
C GLY A 55 5.39 7.73 16.97
N ASP A 56 5.23 8.34 18.14
CA ASP A 56 4.38 7.79 19.19
C ASP A 56 2.89 7.86 18.78
N TRP A 57 2.38 6.75 18.26
CA TRP A 57 1.01 6.61 17.80
C TRP A 57 -0.01 6.82 18.94
N ARG A 58 0.34 6.48 20.19
CA ARG A 58 -0.58 6.66 21.34
C ARG A 58 -0.73 8.13 21.66
N ALA A 59 0.37 8.87 21.70
CA ALA A 59 0.34 10.32 21.89
C ALA A 59 -0.43 11.03 20.76
N ALA A 60 -0.23 10.59 19.51
CA ALA A 60 -0.99 11.12 18.37
C ALA A 60 -2.51 10.86 18.52
N ASN A 61 -2.90 9.63 18.87
CA ASN A 61 -4.31 9.30 19.10
C ASN A 61 -4.91 10.06 20.28
N ALA A 62 -4.18 10.20 21.39
CA ALA A 62 -4.65 10.94 22.56
C ALA A 62 -4.97 12.40 22.20
N ARG A 63 -4.15 13.05 21.34
CA ARG A 63 -4.45 14.39 20.83
C ARG A 63 -5.72 14.42 19.99
N VAL A 64 -5.91 13.45 19.09
CA VAL A 64 -7.13 13.34 18.28
C VAL A 64 -8.35 13.23 19.19
N HIS A 65 -8.29 12.40 20.24
CA HIS A 65 -9.36 12.29 21.23
C HIS A 65 -9.61 13.60 22.00
N ALA A 66 -8.55 14.32 22.39
CA ALA A 66 -8.67 15.59 23.11
C ALA A 66 -9.36 16.69 22.28
N VAL A 67 -9.18 16.69 20.96
CA VAL A 67 -9.86 17.63 20.03
C VAL A 67 -11.31 17.20 19.72
N GLY A 68 -11.80 16.13 20.35
CA GLY A 68 -13.15 15.58 20.18
C GLY A 68 -13.24 14.38 19.25
N GLY A 69 -12.10 13.89 18.77
CA GLY A 69 -11.98 12.68 17.97
C GLY A 69 -12.52 12.82 16.54
N TRP A 70 -12.53 11.69 15.85
CA TRP A 70 -13.05 11.54 14.48
C TRP A 70 -14.51 11.99 14.31
N ARG A 71 -15.31 12.02 15.38
CA ARG A 71 -16.70 12.49 15.37
C ARG A 71 -16.83 14.00 15.12
N VAL A 72 -15.85 14.81 15.56
CA VAL A 72 -15.83 16.24 15.27
C VAL A 72 -15.58 16.48 13.79
N TYR A 73 -14.64 15.74 13.19
CA TYR A 73 -14.41 15.81 11.74
C TYR A 73 -15.63 15.38 10.92
N LEU A 74 -16.35 14.33 11.33
CA LEU A 74 -17.59 13.94 10.65
C LEU A 74 -18.66 15.04 10.72
N LYS A 75 -18.82 15.71 11.87
CA LYS A 75 -19.76 16.83 11.99
C LYS A 75 -19.35 18.03 11.13
N GLN A 76 -18.05 18.32 11.02
CA GLN A 76 -17.54 19.38 10.15
C GLN A 76 -17.69 19.04 8.67
N ALA A 77 -17.45 17.80 8.27
CA ALA A 77 -17.61 17.33 6.89
C ALA A 77 -19.07 17.38 6.42
N HIS A 78 -20.03 17.27 7.34
CA HIS A 78 -21.46 17.38 7.07
C HIS A 78 -22.05 18.75 7.46
N ALA A 79 -21.24 19.70 7.90
CA ALA A 79 -21.72 21.03 8.22
C ALA A 79 -22.08 21.77 6.92
N PRO A 80 -23.24 22.42 6.84
CA PRO A 80 -23.56 23.29 5.72
C PRO A 80 -22.54 24.42 5.64
N GLU A 81 -22.11 24.77 4.42
CA GLU A 81 -21.14 25.83 4.18
C GLU A 81 -21.71 27.14 4.76
N PRO A 82 -20.97 27.86 5.63
CA PRO A 82 -21.48 29.05 6.26
C PRO A 82 -21.77 30.09 5.16
N ALA A 83 -23.01 30.59 5.11
CA ALA A 83 -23.36 31.67 4.21
C ALA A 83 -22.38 32.83 4.43
N ALA A 84 -21.67 33.22 3.36
CA ALA A 84 -20.73 34.32 3.39
C ALA A 84 -21.40 35.53 4.06
N ALA A 85 -20.84 35.97 5.20
CA ALA A 85 -21.38 37.10 5.93
C ALA A 85 -21.40 38.30 4.98
N ALA A 86 -22.61 38.76 4.64
CA ALA A 86 -22.77 39.96 3.84
C ALA A 86 -22.11 41.13 4.57
N SER A 87 -21.03 41.65 3.99
CA SER A 87 -20.42 42.91 4.42
C SER A 87 -21.49 43.99 4.31
N VAL A 88 -22.01 44.44 5.46
CA VAL A 88 -22.87 45.63 5.52
C VAL A 88 -21.99 46.82 5.13
N PRO A 89 -22.26 47.52 4.01
CA PRO A 89 -21.53 48.75 3.72
C PRO A 89 -21.95 49.78 4.76
N GLY A 90 -20.99 50.22 5.56
CA GLY A 90 -21.20 51.27 6.55
C GLY A 90 -21.77 52.53 5.89
N GLY A 91 -22.85 53.03 6.47
CA GLY A 91 -23.44 54.31 6.08
C GLY A 91 -22.45 55.44 6.33
N ALA A 92 -22.15 56.19 5.27
CA ALA A 92 -21.57 57.52 5.38
C ALA A 92 -22.72 58.50 5.68
N ARG A 93 -22.63 59.15 6.85
CA ARG A 93 -23.29 60.43 7.12
C ARG A 93 -22.39 61.56 6.65
#